data_AF-R7H9E2-F1
#
_entry.id   AF-R7H9E2-F1
#
_cell.length_a   1.000
_cell.length_b   1.000
_cell.length_c   1.000
_cell.angle_alpha   90.00
_cell.angle_beta   90.00
_cell.angle_gamma   90.00
#
_symmetry.space_group_name_H-M   'P 1'
#
loop_
_entity.id
_entity.type
_entity.pdbx_description
1 polymer ?
#
loop_
_entity_poly.entity_id
_entity_poly.type
_entity_poly.pdbx_seq_one_letter_code
_entity_poly.pdbx_strand_id
1 'polypeptide(L)'
;MFRDCWDYICYKIQDTILKNGQKQNRKKEENINRTTHRKAGFLLQKTAVVIAGILWLIAAARVFWNMPQTGVQENVLSAFGSASYKEVCADISAYGKYGSMELTDTAKEIILEKAAEKIGINRYTIEQTSRDNVETMQLSQNGENGSVLCRFITIHQENVEYEQYLYIGVTLKNTVDASFTYEKLIRQIMEEMQIDTEVNVNLKGQIHGALTDTQKEQFAQDMLDMMNAKLSVGRHMEDVYTVYAYNKGIKNYIMIGKDKVNVNICIGYDEEKNETTVYLATPMNMQDY
;
A
#
# COMPACT_ATOMS: atom_id res chain seq x y z
N MET A 1 52.28 71.93 -41.29
CA MET A 1 50.87 71.66 -41.67
C MET A 1 50.47 70.18 -41.57
N PHE A 2 51.39 69.22 -41.38
CA PHE A 2 51.05 67.77 -41.27
C PHE A 2 50.93 67.22 -39.83
N ARG A 3 51.37 67.94 -38.80
CA ARG A 3 51.29 67.49 -37.39
C ARG A 3 49.86 67.60 -36.81
N ASP A 4 49.17 68.70 -37.08
CA ASP A 4 47.84 68.97 -36.50
C ASP A 4 46.74 68.03 -37.05
N CYS A 5 46.92 67.52 -38.26
CA CYS A 5 45.99 66.56 -38.86
C CYS A 5 46.14 65.15 -38.23
N TRP A 6 47.36 64.78 -37.83
CA TRP A 6 47.62 63.49 -37.19
C TRP A 6 47.07 63.44 -35.76
N ASP A 7 47.20 64.53 -35.00
CA ASP A 7 46.66 64.61 -33.63
C ASP A 7 45.12 64.61 -33.62
N TYR A 8 44.48 65.24 -34.62
CA TYR A 8 43.02 65.17 -34.78
C TYR A 8 42.54 63.76 -35.14
N ILE A 9 43.26 63.04 -36.00
CA ILE A 9 42.96 61.64 -36.34
C ILE A 9 43.14 60.74 -35.12
N CYS A 10 44.24 60.89 -34.37
CA CYS A 10 44.50 60.14 -33.14
C CYS A 10 43.43 60.38 -32.06
N TYR A 11 43.03 61.63 -31.84
CA TYR A 11 41.95 62.00 -30.92
C TYR A 11 40.61 61.37 -31.33
N LYS A 12 40.27 61.44 -32.62
CA LYS A 12 39.02 60.86 -33.14
C LYS A 12 39.01 59.33 -33.02
N ILE A 13 40.16 58.68 -33.20
CA ILE A 13 40.31 57.23 -33.03
C ILE A 13 40.15 56.85 -31.55
N GLN A 14 40.79 57.56 -30.62
CA GLN A 14 40.64 57.31 -29.17
C GLN A 14 39.21 57.56 -28.66
N ASP A 15 38.56 58.64 -29.07
CA ASP A 15 37.17 58.93 -28.70
C ASP A 15 36.20 57.87 -29.25
N THR A 16 36.46 57.37 -30.47
CA THR A 16 35.67 56.30 -31.07
C THR A 16 35.88 54.96 -30.35
N ILE A 17 37.11 54.66 -29.91
CA ILE A 17 37.42 53.44 -29.14
C ILE A 17 36.79 53.49 -27.75
N LEU A 18 36.86 54.62 -27.05
CA LEU A 18 36.25 54.81 -25.72
C LEU A 18 34.72 54.73 -25.79
N LYS A 19 34.09 55.39 -26.78
CA LYS A 19 32.62 55.31 -26.99
C LYS A 19 32.18 53.90 -27.37
N ASN A 20 32.95 53.18 -28.19
CA ASN A 20 32.64 51.79 -28.53
C ASN A 20 32.85 50.83 -27.34
N GLY A 21 33.87 51.05 -26.52
CA GLY A 21 34.11 50.28 -25.29
C GLY A 21 33.02 50.46 -24.24
N GLN A 22 32.57 51.71 -23.98
CA GLN A 22 31.45 51.98 -23.08
C GLN A 22 30.13 51.43 -23.62
N LYS A 23 29.88 51.51 -24.94
CA LYS A 23 28.68 50.96 -25.58
C LYS A 23 28.68 49.43 -25.60
N GLN A 24 29.85 48.78 -25.69
CA GLN A 24 29.99 47.34 -25.53
C GLN A 24 29.77 46.89 -24.09
N ASN A 25 30.33 47.59 -23.09
CA ASN A 25 30.12 47.24 -21.68
C ASN A 25 28.67 47.44 -21.24
N ARG A 26 28.01 48.53 -21.65
CA ARG A 26 26.58 48.76 -21.38
C ARG A 26 25.69 47.70 -22.02
N LYS A 27 25.99 47.28 -23.26
CA LYS A 27 25.29 46.16 -23.92
C LYS A 27 25.58 44.81 -23.25
N LYS A 28 26.76 44.62 -22.65
CA LYS A 28 27.14 43.39 -21.96
C LYS A 28 26.44 43.28 -20.61
N GLU A 29 26.36 44.37 -19.84
CA GLU A 29 25.58 44.43 -18.59
C GLU A 29 24.07 44.34 -18.84
N GLU A 30 23.55 45.00 -19.88
CA GLU A 30 22.15 44.83 -20.29
C GLU A 30 21.86 43.38 -20.70
N ASN A 31 22.76 42.71 -21.44
CA ASN A 31 22.59 41.31 -21.81
C ASN A 31 22.73 40.34 -20.63
N ILE A 32 23.61 40.61 -19.67
CA ILE A 32 23.72 39.82 -18.43
C ILE A 32 22.44 39.98 -17.61
N ASN A 33 21.96 41.20 -17.38
CA ASN A 33 20.70 41.43 -16.67
C ASN A 33 19.48 40.85 -17.41
N ARG A 34 19.42 40.94 -18.76
CA ARG A 34 18.35 40.32 -19.57
C ARG A 34 18.38 38.80 -19.53
N THR A 35 19.57 38.18 -19.47
CA THR A 35 19.72 36.72 -19.42
C THR A 35 19.47 36.16 -18.02
N THR A 36 19.82 36.88 -16.95
CA THR A 36 19.49 36.49 -15.57
C THR A 36 17.99 36.63 -15.28
N HIS A 37 17.33 37.70 -15.76
CA HIS A 37 15.88 37.87 -15.62
C HIS A 37 15.06 36.88 -16.49
N ARG A 38 15.53 36.57 -17.71
CA ARG A 38 14.90 35.52 -18.55
C ARG A 38 15.11 34.12 -17.99
N LYS A 39 16.29 33.80 -17.43
CA LYS A 39 16.54 32.47 -16.84
C LYS A 39 15.78 32.26 -15.53
N ALA A 40 15.65 33.28 -14.67
CA ALA A 40 14.84 33.19 -13.45
C ALA A 40 13.34 33.05 -13.78
N GLY A 41 12.81 33.81 -14.74
CA GLY A 41 11.42 33.67 -15.21
C GLY A 41 11.16 32.33 -15.92
N PHE A 42 12.11 31.81 -16.69
CA PHE A 42 11.99 30.53 -17.39
C PHE A 42 12.15 29.31 -16.47
N LEU A 43 12.97 29.39 -15.42
CA LEU A 43 13.03 28.37 -14.37
C LEU A 43 11.77 28.38 -13.51
N LEU A 44 11.24 29.56 -13.13
CA LEU A 44 9.98 29.68 -12.40
C LEU A 44 8.77 29.24 -13.23
N GLN A 45 8.76 29.51 -14.54
CA GLN A 45 7.73 28.99 -15.44
C GLN A 45 7.82 27.47 -15.62
N LYS A 46 9.04 26.90 -15.70
CA LYS A 46 9.21 25.43 -15.78
C LYS A 46 8.81 24.73 -14.48
N THR A 47 9.12 25.27 -13.30
CA THR A 47 8.67 24.70 -12.03
C THR A 47 7.16 24.89 -11.83
N ALA A 48 6.59 26.03 -12.22
CA ALA A 48 5.13 26.23 -12.16
C ALA A 48 4.36 25.30 -13.12
N VAL A 49 4.89 25.02 -14.32
CA VAL A 49 4.28 24.06 -15.26
C VAL A 49 4.42 22.62 -14.77
N VAL A 50 5.55 22.26 -14.12
CA VAL A 50 5.71 20.94 -13.51
C VAL A 50 4.81 20.77 -12.28
N ILE A 51 4.70 21.78 -11.42
CA ILE A 51 3.79 21.77 -10.26
C ILE A 51 2.34 21.75 -10.72
N ALA A 52 1.97 22.53 -11.75
CA ALA A 52 0.65 22.45 -12.36
C ALA A 52 0.40 21.06 -12.98
N GLY A 53 1.39 20.46 -13.63
CA GLY A 53 1.31 19.09 -14.15
C GLY A 53 1.11 18.04 -13.05
N ILE A 54 1.84 18.17 -11.94
CA ILE A 54 1.67 17.29 -10.76
C ILE A 54 0.31 17.53 -10.11
N LEU A 55 -0.15 18.78 -9.99
CA LEU A 55 -1.48 19.11 -9.48
C LEU A 55 -2.60 18.61 -10.40
N TRP A 56 -2.40 18.66 -11.73
CA TRP A 56 -3.31 18.06 -12.71
C TRP A 56 -3.26 16.54 -12.70
N LEU A 57 -2.11 15.91 -12.40
CA LEU A 57 -2.02 14.46 -12.19
C LEU A 57 -2.70 14.02 -10.89
N ILE A 58 -2.61 14.81 -9.81
CA ILE A 58 -3.34 14.57 -8.55
C ILE A 58 -4.84 14.80 -8.74
N ALA A 59 -5.23 15.83 -9.50
CA ALA A 59 -6.63 16.07 -9.86
C ALA A 59 -7.17 14.97 -10.79
N ALA A 60 -6.38 14.51 -11.77
CA ALA A 60 -6.71 13.38 -12.62
C ALA A 60 -6.79 12.07 -11.83
N ALA A 61 -5.91 11.84 -10.85
CA ALA A 61 -5.98 10.70 -9.95
C ALA A 61 -7.23 10.74 -9.07
N ARG A 62 -7.64 11.92 -8.58
CA ARG A 62 -8.94 12.09 -7.88
C ARG A 62 -10.13 11.86 -8.80
N VAL A 63 -10.05 12.31 -10.06
CA VAL A 63 -11.09 12.04 -11.07
C VAL A 63 -11.10 10.57 -11.50
N PHE A 64 -9.96 9.86 -11.44
CA PHE A 64 -9.85 8.41 -11.67
C PHE A 64 -10.37 7.59 -10.48
N TRP A 65 -10.19 8.08 -9.25
CA TRP A 65 -10.78 7.49 -8.04
C TRP A 65 -12.28 7.76 -7.92
N ASN A 66 -12.77 8.90 -8.44
CA ASN A 66 -14.19 9.24 -8.51
C ASN A 66 -14.85 8.93 -9.85
N MET A 67 -14.13 8.31 -10.79
CA MET A 67 -14.75 7.74 -11.98
C MET A 67 -15.38 6.43 -11.54
N PRO A 68 -16.69 6.23 -11.70
CA PRO A 68 -17.21 4.87 -11.66
C PRO A 68 -16.44 4.10 -12.72
N GLN A 69 -15.78 3.02 -12.29
CA GLN A 69 -15.03 2.11 -13.14
C GLN A 69 -16.01 1.40 -14.09
N THR A 70 -16.54 2.10 -15.09
CA THR A 70 -17.25 1.49 -16.21
C THR A 70 -16.18 0.98 -17.16
N GLY A 71 -15.70 -0.22 -16.87
CA GLY A 71 -14.66 -0.87 -17.64
C GLY A 71 -14.15 -2.21 -17.10
N VAL A 72 -14.75 -2.80 -16.07
CA VAL A 72 -14.65 -4.25 -15.75
C VAL A 72 -16.01 -4.73 -15.22
N GLN A 73 -17.08 -4.48 -15.98
CA GLN A 73 -18.23 -5.38 -16.04
C GLN A 73 -18.08 -6.01 -17.43
N GLU A 74 -17.80 -7.29 -17.58
CA GLU A 74 -18.61 -8.43 -17.12
C GLU A 74 -17.65 -9.58 -16.74
N ASN A 75 -17.88 -10.21 -15.58
CA ASN A 75 -17.36 -11.53 -15.10
C ASN A 75 -16.84 -11.56 -13.65
N VAL A 76 -16.86 -10.45 -12.90
CA VAL A 76 -16.48 -10.44 -11.47
C VAL A 76 -17.70 -10.51 -10.52
N LEU A 77 -18.93 -10.53 -11.08
CA LEU A 77 -20.17 -10.40 -10.31
C LEU A 77 -20.70 -11.73 -9.72
N SER A 78 -20.19 -12.90 -10.13
CA SER A 78 -20.92 -14.17 -9.92
C SER A 78 -20.48 -15.00 -8.70
N ALA A 79 -19.27 -14.82 -8.20
CA ALA A 79 -18.70 -15.69 -7.17
C ALA A 79 -19.32 -15.51 -5.78
N PHE A 80 -19.44 -14.24 -5.37
CA PHE A 80 -19.99 -13.85 -4.06
C PHE A 80 -21.27 -12.99 -4.20
N GLY A 81 -21.64 -12.59 -5.42
CA GLY A 81 -22.89 -11.85 -5.66
C GLY A 81 -24.12 -12.74 -5.80
N SER A 82 -23.94 -14.05 -5.97
CA SER A 82 -25.03 -15.00 -6.25
C SER A 82 -25.50 -15.79 -5.02
N ALA A 83 -24.65 -15.95 -3.99
CA ALA A 83 -25.02 -16.52 -2.70
C ALA A 83 -25.31 -15.39 -1.71
N SER A 84 -26.52 -15.35 -1.16
CA SER A 84 -26.88 -14.36 -0.13
C SER A 84 -26.17 -14.69 1.18
N TYR A 85 -24.97 -14.16 1.40
CA TYR A 85 -24.28 -14.29 2.68
C TYR A 85 -25.08 -13.58 3.77
N LYS A 86 -25.20 -14.24 4.92
CA LYS A 86 -25.76 -13.63 6.11
C LYS A 86 -24.73 -12.70 6.76
N GLU A 87 -23.49 -13.18 6.88
CA GLU A 87 -22.36 -12.45 7.45
C GLU A 87 -21.04 -12.91 6.81
N VAL A 88 -20.13 -11.97 6.58
CA VAL A 88 -18.74 -12.24 6.16
C VAL A 88 -17.80 -11.45 7.05
N CYS A 89 -16.74 -12.09 7.53
CA CYS A 89 -15.64 -11.44 8.24
C CYS A 89 -14.32 -11.80 7.57
N ALA A 90 -13.49 -10.79 7.34
CA ALA A 90 -12.13 -10.96 6.83
C ALA A 90 -11.15 -10.32 7.79
N ASP A 91 -10.14 -11.08 8.21
CA ASP A 91 -9.04 -10.62 9.04
C ASP A 91 -7.75 -10.72 8.24
N ILE A 92 -7.21 -9.56 7.91
CA ILE A 92 -5.98 -9.41 7.15
C ILE A 92 -4.94 -8.82 8.08
N SER A 93 -3.83 -9.51 8.31
CA SER A 93 -2.82 -9.01 9.23
C SER A 93 -1.41 -9.45 8.93
N ALA A 94 -0.45 -8.62 9.31
CA ALA A 94 0.96 -8.93 9.25
C ALA A 94 1.65 -8.53 10.55
N TYR A 95 2.62 -9.34 10.95
CA TYR A 95 3.40 -9.15 12.16
C TYR A 95 4.87 -9.42 11.84
N GLY A 96 5.75 -8.46 12.05
CA GLY A 96 7.15 -8.63 11.71
C GLY A 96 8.09 -7.80 12.57
N LYS A 97 9.33 -8.27 12.68
CA LYS A 97 10.40 -7.56 13.38
C LYS A 97 10.80 -6.33 12.57
N TYR A 98 10.62 -5.16 13.16
CA TYR A 98 11.02 -3.88 12.60
C TYR A 98 12.53 -3.64 12.78
N GLY A 99 13.06 -3.98 13.96
CA GLY A 99 14.48 -3.79 14.26
C GLY A 99 14.84 -4.08 15.71
N SER A 100 16.12 -3.91 16.03
CA SER A 100 16.67 -4.11 17.37
C SER A 100 17.28 -2.81 17.93
N MET A 101 16.52 -1.72 17.87
CA MET A 101 16.94 -0.40 18.34
C MET A 101 15.84 0.26 19.17
N GLU A 102 16.23 1.19 20.04
CA GLU A 102 15.27 2.06 20.71
C GLU A 102 14.66 3.04 19.69
N LEU A 103 13.34 3.20 19.75
CA LEU A 103 12.62 4.20 18.97
C LEU A 103 11.98 5.18 19.93
N THR A 104 12.09 6.48 19.62
CA THR A 104 11.34 7.50 20.34
C THR A 104 9.85 7.37 20.04
N ASP A 105 9.01 7.81 20.97
CA ASP A 105 7.56 7.76 20.80
C ASP A 105 7.09 8.54 19.55
N THR A 106 7.71 9.68 19.24
CA THR A 106 7.45 10.42 18.00
C THR A 106 7.81 9.62 16.74
N ALA A 107 8.88 8.84 16.77
CA ALA A 107 9.24 8.00 15.63
C ALA A 107 8.24 6.86 15.43
N LYS A 108 7.82 6.20 16.54
CA LYS A 108 6.77 5.17 16.50
C LYS A 108 5.48 5.75 15.92
N GLU A 109 5.04 6.91 16.40
CA GLU A 109 3.83 7.61 15.93
C GLU A 109 3.89 7.91 14.42
N ILE A 110 4.96 8.52 13.92
CA ILE A 110 5.13 8.84 12.49
C ILE A 110 5.05 7.57 11.61
N ILE A 111 5.64 6.46 12.07
CA ILE A 111 5.60 5.20 11.32
C ILE A 111 4.17 4.64 11.30
N LEU A 112 3.46 4.67 12.43
CA LEU A 112 2.06 4.23 12.51
C LEU A 112 1.16 5.10 11.64
N GLU A 113 1.34 6.42 11.64
CA GLU A 113 0.59 7.35 10.79
C GLU A 113 0.84 7.07 9.31
N LYS A 114 2.10 6.83 8.90
CA LYS A 114 2.43 6.48 7.52
C LYS A 114 1.78 5.16 7.08
N ALA A 115 1.72 4.16 7.97
CA ALA A 115 1.01 2.92 7.70
C ALA A 115 -0.51 3.16 7.57
N ALA A 116 -1.09 3.91 8.51
CA ALA A 116 -2.52 4.23 8.53
C ALA A 116 -2.95 5.03 7.28
N GLU A 117 -2.16 6.04 6.87
CA GLU A 117 -2.42 6.84 5.67
C GLU A 117 -2.47 5.97 4.42
N LYS A 118 -1.52 5.04 4.27
CA LYS A 118 -1.51 4.08 3.15
C LYS A 118 -2.72 3.15 3.16
N ILE A 119 -3.18 2.73 4.33
CA ILE A 119 -4.40 1.93 4.50
C ILE A 119 -5.67 2.74 4.15
N GLY A 120 -5.57 4.08 4.12
CA GLY A 120 -6.67 4.99 3.81
C GLY A 120 -7.38 5.55 5.04
N ILE A 121 -6.71 5.52 6.20
CA ILE A 121 -7.24 6.00 7.48
C ILE A 121 -6.81 7.43 7.71
N ASN A 122 -7.78 8.27 8.07
CA ASN A 122 -7.57 9.69 8.37
C ASN A 122 -8.17 10.11 9.73
N ARG A 123 -8.82 9.18 10.45
CA ARG A 123 -9.38 9.41 11.79
C ARG A 123 -9.04 8.23 12.68
N TYR A 124 -8.18 8.45 13.64
CA TYR A 124 -7.67 7.39 14.51
C TYR A 124 -7.52 7.85 15.95
N THR A 125 -7.47 6.87 16.84
CA THR A 125 -7.08 7.04 18.24
C THR A 125 -5.70 6.44 18.43
N ILE A 126 -4.84 7.14 19.16
CA ILE A 126 -3.54 6.62 19.62
C ILE A 126 -3.64 6.27 21.09
N GLU A 127 -3.18 5.07 21.44
CA GLU A 127 -3.10 4.59 22.82
C GLU A 127 -1.72 3.99 23.06
N GLN A 128 -1.16 4.21 24.25
CA GLN A 128 0.11 3.64 24.67
C GLN A 128 -0.11 2.86 25.96
N THR A 129 0.42 1.64 26.03
CA THR A 129 0.39 0.84 27.24
C THR A 129 1.75 0.22 27.50
N SER A 130 2.14 0.14 28.77
CA SER A 130 3.38 -0.51 29.20
C SER A 130 3.03 -1.50 30.30
N ARG A 131 3.46 -2.76 30.13
CA ARG A 131 3.34 -3.83 31.12
C ARG A 131 4.60 -4.69 31.11
N ASP A 132 5.18 -4.86 32.29
CA ASP A 132 6.40 -5.63 32.51
C ASP A 132 7.54 -5.17 31.58
N ASN A 133 8.00 -6.04 30.67
CA ASN A 133 9.04 -5.76 29.70
C ASN A 133 8.48 -5.49 28.28
N VAL A 134 7.18 -5.20 28.16
CA VAL A 134 6.52 -4.93 26.88
C VAL A 134 5.83 -3.57 26.91
N GLU A 135 6.20 -2.73 25.95
CA GLU A 135 5.55 -1.46 25.67
C GLU A 135 4.84 -1.55 24.31
N THR A 136 3.66 -0.95 24.21
CA THR A 136 2.90 -0.91 22.96
C THR A 136 2.40 0.49 22.69
N MET A 137 2.51 0.91 21.44
CA MET A 137 1.85 2.10 20.90
C MET A 137 0.94 1.65 19.77
N GLN A 138 -0.34 1.95 19.85
CA GLN A 138 -1.33 1.54 18.87
C GLN A 138 -2.09 2.73 18.29
N LEU A 139 -2.25 2.72 16.97
CA LEU A 139 -3.13 3.57 16.21
C LEU A 139 -4.29 2.71 15.72
N SER A 140 -5.52 3.09 16.05
CA SER A 140 -6.70 2.32 15.65
C SER A 140 -7.86 3.18 15.14
N GLN A 141 -8.63 2.63 14.22
CA GLN A 141 -9.91 3.17 13.78
C GLN A 141 -10.95 2.05 13.77
N ASN A 142 -12.06 2.26 14.48
CA ASN A 142 -13.20 1.35 14.46
C ASN A 142 -14.35 1.98 13.67
N GLY A 143 -14.98 1.19 12.80
CA GLY A 143 -16.16 1.57 12.04
C GLY A 143 -17.19 0.45 12.03
N GLU A 144 -18.36 0.73 11.46
CA GLU A 144 -19.46 -0.23 11.35
C GLU A 144 -19.07 -1.45 10.48
N ASN A 145 -18.39 -1.18 9.36
CA ASN A 145 -18.03 -2.17 8.35
C ASN A 145 -16.63 -2.78 8.53
N GLY A 146 -15.94 -2.45 9.62
CA GLY A 146 -14.59 -2.95 9.85
C GLY A 146 -13.78 -2.10 10.81
N SER A 147 -12.58 -2.55 11.10
CA SER A 147 -11.62 -1.87 11.95
C SER A 147 -10.21 -2.00 11.40
N VAL A 148 -9.35 -1.06 11.77
CA VAL A 148 -7.93 -1.14 11.49
C VAL A 148 -7.14 -0.86 12.75
N LEU A 149 -6.04 -1.57 12.89
CA LEU A 149 -5.12 -1.50 14.00
C LEU A 149 -3.69 -1.56 13.46
N CYS A 150 -2.95 -0.47 13.63
CA CYS A 150 -1.49 -0.45 13.48
C CYS A 150 -0.89 -0.39 14.88
N ARG A 151 0.07 -1.26 15.20
CA ARG A 151 0.65 -1.32 16.54
C ARG A 151 2.14 -1.57 16.48
N PHE A 152 2.90 -0.73 17.19
CA PHE A 152 4.27 -1.04 17.59
C PHE A 152 4.26 -1.80 18.91
N ILE A 153 5.08 -2.84 18.97
CA ILE A 153 5.36 -3.62 20.17
C ILE A 153 6.87 -3.54 20.41
N THR A 154 7.24 -2.98 21.55
CA THR A 154 8.62 -2.86 22.01
C THR A 154 8.83 -3.86 23.15
N ILE A 155 9.76 -4.78 22.97
CA ILE A 155 10.14 -5.77 23.99
C ILE A 155 11.53 -5.42 24.50
N HIS A 156 11.63 -5.22 25.81
CA HIS A 156 12.90 -5.08 26.50
C HIS A 156 13.47 -6.48 26.79
N GLN A 157 14.68 -6.76 26.29
CA GLN A 157 15.40 -8.01 26.58
C GLN A 157 16.68 -7.70 27.35
N GLU A 158 17.14 -8.64 28.18
CA GLU A 158 18.35 -8.44 28.99
C GLU A 158 19.63 -8.32 28.14
N ASN A 159 19.64 -8.90 26.93
CA ASN A 159 20.83 -9.00 26.05
C ASN A 159 20.74 -8.18 24.75
N VAL A 160 19.58 -7.59 24.47
CA VAL A 160 19.32 -6.69 23.33
C VAL A 160 18.60 -5.50 23.93
N GLU A 161 19.12 -4.29 23.75
CA GLU A 161 18.52 -3.10 24.41
C GLU A 161 17.02 -3.02 24.12
N TYR A 162 16.60 -3.26 22.88
CA TYR A 162 15.19 -3.27 22.46
C TYR A 162 14.94 -4.17 21.26
N GLU A 163 13.83 -4.91 21.24
CA GLU A 163 13.26 -5.49 20.02
C GLU A 163 11.96 -4.79 19.64
N GLN A 164 11.86 -4.33 18.40
CA GLN A 164 10.71 -3.62 17.87
C GLN A 164 9.98 -4.49 16.86
N TYR A 165 8.67 -4.61 17.02
CA TYR A 165 7.79 -5.32 16.10
C TYR A 165 6.68 -4.40 15.62
N LEU A 166 6.33 -4.54 14.35
CA LEU A 166 5.19 -3.86 13.76
C LEU A 166 4.09 -4.89 13.48
N TYR A 167 2.89 -4.58 13.97
CA TYR A 167 1.66 -5.26 13.63
C TYR A 167 0.76 -4.33 12.82
N ILE A 168 0.22 -4.83 11.72
CA ILE A 168 -0.84 -4.17 10.97
C ILE A 168 -1.98 -5.18 10.82
N GLY A 169 -3.18 -4.80 11.23
CA GLY A 169 -4.38 -5.61 11.13
C GLY A 169 -5.55 -4.81 10.58
N VAL A 170 -6.29 -5.41 9.65
CA VAL A 170 -7.52 -4.89 9.08
C VAL A 170 -8.58 -5.98 9.20
N THR A 171 -9.68 -5.66 9.87
CA THR A 171 -10.87 -6.51 9.94
C THR A 171 -11.95 -5.89 9.08
N LEU A 172 -12.51 -6.64 8.13
CA LEU A 172 -13.58 -6.20 7.23
C LEU A 172 -14.83 -7.03 7.49
N LYS A 173 -15.99 -6.38 7.43
CA LYS A 173 -17.28 -7.05 7.53
C LYS A 173 -18.04 -6.94 6.22
N ASN A 174 -18.78 -7.99 5.89
CA ASN A 174 -19.72 -8.05 4.76
C ASN A 174 -19.07 -7.81 3.38
N THR A 175 -17.75 -8.05 3.25
CA THR A 175 -17.03 -7.95 1.97
C THR A 175 -15.87 -8.94 1.91
N VAL A 176 -15.71 -9.60 0.76
CA VAL A 176 -14.58 -10.50 0.45
C VAL A 176 -13.60 -9.82 -0.52
N ASP A 177 -14.11 -9.10 -1.51
CA ASP A 177 -13.30 -8.49 -2.58
C ASP A 177 -12.24 -7.51 -2.06
N ALA A 178 -12.60 -6.75 -1.02
CA ALA A 178 -11.70 -5.79 -0.41
C ALA A 178 -10.54 -6.47 0.32
N SER A 179 -10.72 -7.70 0.81
CA SER A 179 -9.75 -8.42 1.65
C SER A 179 -8.41 -8.62 0.94
N PHE A 180 -8.44 -9.07 -0.32
CA PHE A 180 -7.21 -9.25 -1.10
C PHE A 180 -6.61 -7.92 -1.60
N THR A 181 -7.39 -6.85 -1.63
CA THR A 181 -6.86 -5.50 -1.88
C THR A 181 -6.06 -5.04 -0.67
N TYR A 182 -6.59 -5.21 0.54
CA TYR A 182 -5.88 -4.89 1.79
C TYR A 182 -4.68 -5.81 2.03
N GLU A 183 -4.73 -7.08 1.61
CA GLU A 183 -3.57 -7.99 1.65
C GLU A 183 -2.37 -7.41 0.88
N LYS A 184 -2.58 -7.03 -0.39
CA LYS A 184 -1.53 -6.40 -1.22
C LYS A 184 -1.04 -5.10 -0.63
N LEU A 185 -1.94 -4.30 -0.06
CA LEU A 185 -1.62 -3.02 0.55
C LEU A 185 -0.73 -3.18 1.79
N ILE A 186 -1.10 -4.08 2.70
CA ILE A 186 -0.31 -4.40 3.90
C ILE A 186 1.04 -4.98 3.49
N ARG A 187 1.06 -5.87 2.50
CA ARG A 187 2.32 -6.43 1.95
C ARG A 187 3.24 -5.32 1.45
N GLN A 188 2.72 -4.38 0.67
CA GLN A 188 3.49 -3.24 0.19
C GLN A 188 4.02 -2.37 1.35
N ILE A 189 3.22 -2.13 2.39
CA ILE A 189 3.68 -1.38 3.57
C ILE A 189 4.85 -2.09 4.26
N MET A 190 4.73 -3.41 4.48
CA MET A 190 5.78 -4.21 5.11
C MET A 190 7.06 -4.22 4.25
N GLU A 191 6.93 -4.38 2.93
CA GLU A 191 8.05 -4.35 1.99
C GLU A 191 8.76 -2.98 1.97
N GLU A 192 8.01 -1.87 1.93
CA GLU A 192 8.58 -0.52 1.98
C GLU A 192 9.31 -0.22 3.29
N MET A 193 8.85 -0.83 4.39
CA MET A 193 9.50 -0.76 5.69
C MET A 193 10.64 -1.79 5.84
N GLN A 194 10.92 -2.58 4.80
CA GLN A 194 11.95 -3.63 4.79
C GLN A 194 11.74 -4.71 5.87
N ILE A 195 10.48 -4.97 6.20
CA ILE A 195 10.09 -5.99 7.18
C ILE A 195 9.80 -7.29 6.41
N ASP A 196 10.64 -8.30 6.61
CA ASP A 196 10.41 -9.63 6.05
C ASP A 196 9.34 -10.36 6.87
N THR A 197 8.11 -10.30 6.39
CA THR A 197 6.96 -10.98 7.01
C THR A 197 5.95 -11.43 5.96
N GLU A 198 5.04 -12.30 6.39
CA GLU A 198 3.89 -12.70 5.60
C GLU A 198 2.63 -11.96 6.05
N VAL A 199 1.80 -11.65 5.07
CA VAL A 199 0.45 -11.17 5.31
C VAL A 199 -0.45 -12.39 5.40
N ASN A 200 -1.09 -12.53 6.56
CA ASN A 200 -2.11 -13.52 6.80
C ASN A 200 -3.46 -12.98 6.31
N VAL A 201 -4.24 -13.81 5.62
CA VAL A 201 -5.64 -13.55 5.29
C VAL A 201 -6.48 -14.69 5.80
N ASN A 202 -7.36 -14.38 6.74
CA ASN A 202 -8.38 -15.29 7.24
C ASN A 202 -9.75 -14.76 6.84
N LEU A 203 -10.58 -15.61 6.27
CA LEU A 203 -11.91 -15.27 5.79
C LEU A 203 -12.90 -16.27 6.38
N LYS A 204 -14.01 -15.76 6.92
CA LYS A 204 -15.14 -16.56 7.39
C LYS A 204 -16.42 -16.01 6.78
N GLY A 205 -17.16 -16.85 6.07
CA GLY A 205 -18.47 -16.52 5.52
C GLY A 205 -19.54 -17.48 6.01
N GLN A 206 -20.75 -16.98 6.20
CA GLN A 206 -21.92 -17.77 6.56
C GLN A 206 -23.03 -17.61 5.52
N ILE A 207 -23.58 -18.75 5.08
CA ILE A 207 -24.64 -18.85 4.08
C ILE A 207 -25.77 -19.66 4.69
N HIS A 208 -27.01 -19.22 4.50
CA HIS A 208 -28.17 -19.97 4.96
C HIS A 208 -28.41 -21.21 4.10
N GLY A 209 -28.70 -22.35 4.73
CA GLY A 209 -28.96 -23.62 4.07
C GLY A 209 -27.71 -24.42 3.73
N ALA A 210 -27.94 -25.65 3.28
CA ALA A 210 -26.89 -26.53 2.76
C ALA A 210 -26.51 -26.13 1.32
N LEU A 211 -25.21 -26.21 1.01
CA LEU A 211 -24.72 -26.10 -0.37
C LEU A 211 -24.61 -27.49 -1.02
N THR A 212 -24.97 -27.57 -2.30
CA THR A 212 -24.66 -28.73 -3.14
C THR A 212 -23.16 -28.79 -3.42
N ASP A 213 -22.65 -29.98 -3.78
CA ASP A 213 -21.22 -30.13 -4.07
C ASP A 213 -20.75 -29.25 -5.23
N THR A 214 -21.55 -29.09 -6.28
CA THR A 214 -21.26 -28.16 -7.39
C THR A 214 -21.16 -26.70 -6.91
N GLN A 215 -21.99 -26.28 -5.94
CA GLN A 215 -21.88 -24.94 -5.37
C GLN A 215 -20.61 -24.79 -4.52
N LYS A 216 -20.23 -25.81 -3.74
CA LYS A 216 -18.99 -25.81 -2.96
C LYS A 216 -17.75 -25.75 -3.87
N GLU A 217 -17.75 -26.50 -4.96
CA GLU A 217 -16.69 -26.51 -5.97
C GLU A 217 -16.53 -25.14 -6.64
N GLN A 218 -17.63 -24.55 -7.13
CA GLN A 218 -17.61 -23.24 -7.75
C GLN A 218 -17.09 -22.18 -6.78
N PHE A 219 -17.58 -22.21 -5.54
CA PHE A 219 -17.16 -21.27 -4.50
C PHE A 219 -15.66 -21.34 -4.21
N ALA A 220 -15.14 -22.56 -4.05
CA ALA A 220 -13.71 -22.74 -3.83
C ALA A 220 -12.91 -22.27 -5.05
N GLN A 221 -13.35 -22.58 -6.27
CA GLN A 221 -12.66 -22.14 -7.49
C GLN A 221 -12.59 -20.61 -7.58
N ASP A 222 -13.70 -19.92 -7.28
CA ASP A 222 -13.74 -18.47 -7.31
C ASP A 222 -12.80 -17.83 -6.28
N MET A 223 -12.70 -18.41 -5.07
CA MET A 223 -11.72 -18.00 -4.06
C MET A 223 -10.29 -18.18 -4.56
N LEU A 224 -9.98 -19.34 -5.17
CA LEU A 224 -8.66 -19.61 -5.72
C LEU A 224 -8.28 -18.63 -6.83
N ASP A 225 -9.23 -18.31 -7.71
CA ASP A 225 -9.01 -17.35 -8.80
C ASP A 225 -8.73 -15.94 -8.26
N MET A 226 -9.50 -15.49 -7.27
CA MET A 226 -9.30 -14.19 -6.61
C MET A 226 -7.91 -14.08 -5.95
N MET A 227 -7.41 -15.20 -5.44
CA MET A 227 -6.09 -15.31 -4.84
C MET A 227 -4.96 -15.52 -5.84
N ASN A 228 -5.25 -15.80 -7.11
CA ASN A 228 -4.29 -16.33 -8.07
C ASN A 228 -3.57 -17.59 -7.54
N ALA A 229 -4.32 -18.44 -6.83
CA ALA A 229 -3.88 -19.72 -6.30
C ALA A 229 -4.27 -20.86 -7.25
N LYS A 230 -3.49 -21.94 -7.24
CA LYS A 230 -3.78 -23.14 -8.02
C LYS A 230 -4.18 -24.26 -7.09
N LEU A 231 -5.25 -24.98 -7.44
CA LEU A 231 -5.65 -26.19 -6.73
C LEU A 231 -4.47 -27.17 -6.65
N SER A 232 -4.16 -27.63 -5.44
CA SER A 232 -3.16 -28.67 -5.20
C SER A 232 -3.85 -30.01 -4.97
N VAL A 233 -4.76 -30.06 -3.98
CA VAL A 233 -5.49 -31.28 -3.60
C VAL A 233 -6.90 -30.88 -3.16
N GLY A 234 -7.94 -31.47 -3.76
CA GLY A 234 -9.31 -31.44 -3.22
C GLY A 234 -9.57 -32.70 -2.40
N ARG A 235 -10.15 -32.57 -1.21
CA ARG A 235 -10.66 -33.71 -0.43
C ARG A 235 -12.10 -33.45 0.01
N HIS A 236 -12.96 -34.41 -0.27
CA HIS A 236 -14.27 -34.52 0.36
C HIS A 236 -14.11 -35.47 1.56
N MET A 237 -14.32 -34.97 2.77
CA MET A 237 -14.60 -35.80 3.94
C MET A 237 -16.09 -35.61 4.26
N GLU A 238 -16.75 -36.66 4.76
CA GLU A 238 -18.22 -36.84 4.78
C GLU A 238 -19.04 -35.59 5.15
N ASP A 239 -18.54 -34.73 6.05
CA ASP A 239 -19.24 -33.52 6.52
C ASP A 239 -18.56 -32.19 6.16
N VAL A 240 -17.33 -32.21 5.62
CA VAL A 240 -16.54 -31.01 5.32
C VAL A 240 -15.85 -31.13 3.97
N TYR A 241 -16.12 -30.16 3.10
CA TYR A 241 -15.43 -29.99 1.84
C TYR A 241 -14.16 -29.17 2.05
N THR A 242 -13.00 -29.78 1.82
CA THR A 242 -11.70 -29.14 2.05
C THR A 242 -10.91 -29.05 0.76
N VAL A 243 -10.44 -27.85 0.45
CA VAL A 243 -9.60 -27.54 -0.69
C VAL A 243 -8.24 -27.04 -0.21
N TYR A 244 -7.19 -27.71 -0.66
CA TYR A 244 -5.82 -27.30 -0.47
C TYR A 244 -5.27 -26.76 -1.79
N ALA A 245 -4.64 -25.60 -1.72
CA ALA A 245 -4.10 -24.93 -2.89
C ALA A 245 -2.76 -24.25 -2.63
N TYR A 246 -2.14 -23.82 -3.72
CA TYR A 246 -0.84 -23.18 -3.72
C TYR A 246 -0.89 -21.83 -4.43
N ASN A 247 -0.49 -20.78 -3.72
CA ASN A 247 -0.18 -19.48 -4.27
C ASN A 247 1.33 -19.26 -4.27
N LYS A 248 1.91 -19.01 -5.45
CA LYS A 248 3.34 -18.74 -5.63
C LYS A 248 3.82 -17.45 -4.94
N GLY A 249 2.92 -16.52 -4.64
CA GLY A 249 3.22 -15.24 -3.99
C GLY A 249 3.35 -15.34 -2.46
N ILE A 250 2.95 -16.46 -1.86
CA ILE A 250 3.09 -16.73 -0.42
C ILE A 250 4.35 -17.58 -0.23
N LYS A 251 5.28 -17.13 0.62
CA LYS A 251 6.63 -17.71 0.73
C LYS A 251 6.58 -19.06 1.44
N ASN A 252 5.88 -19.10 2.58
CA ASN A 252 5.74 -20.28 3.41
C ASN A 252 4.68 -21.21 2.83
N TYR A 253 4.95 -22.50 2.94
CA TYR A 253 4.05 -23.57 2.53
C TYR A 253 4.38 -24.82 3.33
N ILE A 254 3.41 -25.70 3.43
CA ILE A 254 3.58 -27.06 3.91
C ILE A 254 3.53 -28.05 2.74
N MET A 255 4.01 -29.27 2.97
CA MET A 255 3.90 -30.35 2.00
C MET A 255 2.76 -31.27 2.40
N ILE A 256 1.78 -31.46 1.52
CA ILE A 256 0.77 -32.52 1.65
C ILE A 256 1.06 -33.56 0.58
N GLY A 257 1.61 -34.71 1.00
CA GLY A 257 2.14 -35.69 0.05
C GLY A 257 3.32 -35.11 -0.72
N LYS A 258 3.14 -34.87 -2.04
CA LYS A 258 4.17 -34.27 -2.92
C LYS A 258 3.87 -32.82 -3.28
N ASP A 259 2.72 -32.30 -2.87
CA ASP A 259 2.23 -31.00 -3.30
C ASP A 259 2.52 -29.93 -2.25
N LYS A 260 2.93 -28.75 -2.73
CA LYS A 260 3.04 -27.55 -1.90
C LYS A 260 1.66 -27.01 -1.62
N VAL A 261 1.40 -26.60 -0.38
CA VAL A 261 0.12 -26.07 0.07
C VAL A 261 0.37 -24.89 0.99
N ASN A 262 -0.27 -23.77 0.70
CA ASN A 262 -0.24 -22.57 1.54
C ASN A 262 -1.59 -21.82 1.56
N VAL A 263 -2.61 -22.40 0.94
CA VAL A 263 -3.99 -21.94 0.99
C VAL A 263 -4.85 -23.12 1.43
N ASN A 264 -5.72 -22.89 2.41
CA ASN A 264 -6.75 -23.83 2.83
C ASN A 264 -8.12 -23.16 2.70
N ILE A 265 -9.09 -23.89 2.16
CA ILE A 265 -10.51 -23.54 2.18
C ILE A 265 -11.27 -24.73 2.78
N CYS A 266 -12.10 -24.47 3.78
CA CYS A 266 -12.98 -25.46 4.41
C CYS A 266 -14.44 -24.98 4.33
N ILE A 267 -15.33 -25.84 3.84
CA ILE A 267 -16.77 -25.58 3.74
C ILE A 267 -17.49 -26.68 4.52
N GLY A 268 -18.18 -26.31 5.60
CA GLY A 268 -18.93 -27.24 6.45
C GLY A 268 -20.37 -26.78 6.64
N TYR A 269 -21.29 -27.73 6.70
CA TYR A 269 -22.71 -27.48 6.95
C TYR A 269 -23.09 -27.86 8.39
N ASP A 270 -23.78 -26.96 9.07
CA ASP A 270 -24.35 -27.18 10.40
C ASP A 270 -25.86 -27.39 10.26
N GLU A 271 -26.32 -28.63 10.46
CA GLU A 271 -27.73 -29.02 10.35
C GLU A 271 -28.61 -28.35 11.41
N GLU A 272 -28.09 -28.13 12.64
CA GLU A 272 -28.86 -27.55 13.74
C GLU A 272 -29.17 -26.07 13.49
N LYS A 273 -28.17 -25.34 12.95
CA LYS A 273 -28.33 -23.93 12.60
C LYS A 273 -28.91 -23.72 11.20
N ASN A 274 -28.93 -24.77 10.38
CA ASN A 274 -29.23 -24.72 8.96
C ASN A 274 -28.36 -23.66 8.24
N GLU A 275 -27.05 -23.72 8.46
CA GLU A 275 -26.08 -22.75 7.95
C GLU A 275 -24.83 -23.45 7.41
N THR A 276 -24.38 -23.06 6.21
CA THR A 276 -23.07 -23.45 5.68
C THR A 276 -22.04 -22.38 6.05
N THR A 277 -20.96 -22.80 6.69
CA THR A 277 -19.82 -21.93 7.00
C THR A 277 -18.67 -22.22 6.06
N VAL A 278 -18.11 -21.15 5.49
CA VAL A 278 -16.89 -21.22 4.68
C VAL A 278 -15.75 -20.52 5.41
N TYR A 279 -14.61 -21.18 5.48
CA TYR A 279 -13.37 -20.67 6.02
C TYR A 279 -12.28 -20.70 4.96
N LEU A 280 -11.47 -19.65 4.90
CA LEU A 280 -10.25 -19.61 4.10
C LEU A 280 -9.13 -19.04 4.96
N ALA A 281 -7.95 -19.65 4.88
CA ALA A 281 -6.76 -19.22 5.62
C ALA A 281 -5.51 -19.22 4.74
N THR A 282 -4.71 -18.15 4.89
CA THR A 282 -3.37 -18.00 4.30
C THR A 282 -2.42 -17.26 5.21
N PRO A 283 -1.10 -17.57 5.17
CA PRO A 283 -0.59 -18.92 4.87
C PRO A 283 -1.34 -19.97 5.70
N MET A 284 -1.50 -21.19 5.18
CA MET A 284 -2.16 -22.26 5.93
C MET A 284 -1.43 -22.48 7.27
N ASN A 285 -2.07 -22.10 8.37
CA ASN A 285 -1.60 -22.34 9.72
C ASN A 285 -2.31 -23.58 10.25
N MET A 286 -1.56 -24.63 10.61
CA MET A 286 -2.13 -25.89 11.14
C MET A 286 -2.60 -25.80 12.61
N GLN A 287 -2.57 -24.60 13.20
CA GLN A 287 -3.00 -24.40 14.58
C GLN A 287 -4.51 -24.19 14.62
N ASP A 288 -5.20 -25.29 14.88
CA ASP A 288 -6.61 -25.44 15.29
C ASP A 288 -7.68 -25.20 14.20
N TYR A 289 -8.01 -26.31 13.51
CA TYR A 289 -9.32 -26.54 12.88
C TYR A 289 -10.08 -27.59 13.69
#